data_AF-A0A849ZI66-F1
#
_entry.id   AF-A0A849ZI66-F1
#
_cell.length_a   1.000
_cell.length_b   1.000
_cell.length_c   1.000
_cell.angle_alpha   90.00
_cell.angle_beta   90.00
_cell.angle_gamma   90.00
#
_symmetry.space_group_name_H-M   'P 1'
#
loop_
_entity.id
_entity.type
_entity.pdbx_description
1 polymer ?
#
loop_
_entity_poly.entity_id
_entity_poly.type
_entity_poly.pdbx_seq_one_letter_code
_entity_poly.pdbx_strand_id
1 'polypeptide(L)'
;MNEYTRREEVRWILVSAVVLVACVAGALGLLLTARPQTIPDETVRAESMQLRAKANELVRCPESAKDLKKELGLFRDFSETSGILKDPEPPPPEPVNPRLPKPKPKPKPPELSAPAWPGAKPTHERAKALLPCAELAKAIVAPDETATVAWKAVETAAAVKPPAEGADAASQKPSAREVFAALDKADLGAVESHVTKAFADADAAAKTAEERAKTAVVEKPLPRGLVGREVAVAAGVLLSLIALLVSFFSLRATSLRRARSLATYRKATRPPERGLQAAMILRLAAEPSGGEAGLVIGAGVGGLLAALVGRIDADWYVAGVTAGLLVGLLGQIALRSFGGTKSFRERALALADIEKPAVPIVLVLSTIQPGGEDEFLSFFLKLSPTEAANAVEKLANQAEEQILIAADAQALG
;
A
#
# COMPACT_ATOMS: atom_id res chain seq x y z
N MET A 1 -40.63 -11.83 38.91
CA MET A 1 -39.70 -10.91 38.22
C MET A 1 -40.59 -10.00 37.40
N ASN A 2 -40.53 -8.68 37.63
CA ASN A 2 -41.53 -7.74 37.12
C ASN A 2 -41.39 -7.56 35.60
N GLU A 3 -42.52 -7.45 34.88
CA GLU A 3 -42.52 -7.40 33.41
C GLU A 3 -41.81 -6.16 32.85
N TYR A 4 -41.86 -5.03 33.55
CA TYR A 4 -41.26 -3.77 33.12
C TYR A 4 -39.72 -3.81 33.10
N THR A 5 -39.10 -4.22 34.22
CA THR A 5 -37.64 -4.36 34.31
C THR A 5 -37.14 -5.41 33.30
N ARG A 6 -37.91 -6.49 33.11
CA ARG A 6 -37.60 -7.50 32.09
C ARG A 6 -37.66 -6.92 30.67
N ARG A 7 -38.63 -6.07 30.35
CA ARG A 7 -38.80 -5.50 28.99
C ARG A 7 -37.67 -4.54 28.63
N GLU A 8 -37.26 -3.68 29.57
CA GLU A 8 -36.19 -2.71 29.34
C GLU A 8 -34.80 -3.38 29.31
N GLU A 9 -34.55 -4.34 30.22
CA GLU A 9 -33.31 -5.14 30.24
C GLU A 9 -33.18 -6.00 28.98
N VAL A 10 -34.25 -6.67 28.54
CA VAL A 10 -34.26 -7.48 27.30
C VAL A 10 -34.08 -6.61 26.06
N ARG A 11 -34.67 -5.41 26.03
CA ARG A 11 -34.51 -4.47 24.91
C ARG A 11 -33.06 -4.06 24.72
N TRP A 12 -32.34 -3.71 25.79
CA TRP A 12 -30.93 -3.35 25.69
C TRP A 12 -30.02 -4.52 25.31
N ILE A 13 -30.29 -5.74 25.83
CA ILE A 13 -29.58 -6.95 25.38
C ILE A 13 -29.81 -7.16 23.88
N LEU A 14 -31.07 -7.14 23.44
CA LEU A 14 -31.43 -7.41 22.06
C LEU A 14 -30.83 -6.39 21.10
N VAL A 15 -30.89 -5.10 21.42
CA VAL A 15 -30.24 -4.04 20.63
C VAL A 15 -28.72 -4.27 20.58
N SER A 16 -28.07 -4.53 21.73
CA SER A 16 -26.62 -4.77 21.76
C SER A 16 -26.20 -6.01 20.95
N ALA A 17 -26.99 -7.09 21.00
CA ALA A 17 -26.75 -8.32 20.25
C ALA A 17 -26.92 -8.10 18.74
N VAL A 18 -27.99 -7.42 18.32
CA VAL A 18 -28.22 -7.09 16.90
C VAL A 18 -27.11 -6.21 16.35
N VAL A 19 -26.72 -5.16 17.09
CA VAL A 19 -25.61 -4.28 16.71
C VAL A 19 -24.30 -5.06 16.60
N LEU A 20 -24.01 -5.94 17.57
CA LEU A 20 -22.80 -6.76 17.55
C LEU A 20 -22.78 -7.67 16.32
N VAL A 21 -23.87 -8.41 16.06
CA VAL A 21 -23.96 -9.32 14.91
C VAL A 21 -23.79 -8.56 13.60
N ALA A 22 -24.45 -7.41 13.45
CA ALA A 22 -24.31 -6.58 12.26
C ALA A 22 -22.86 -6.09 12.07
N CYS A 23 -22.21 -5.64 13.14
CA CYS A 23 -20.83 -5.17 13.08
C CYS A 23 -19.83 -6.29 12.78
N VAL A 24 -19.97 -7.45 13.43
CA VAL A 24 -19.11 -8.62 13.19
C VAL A 24 -19.30 -9.15 11.78
N ALA A 25 -20.53 -9.27 11.29
CA ALA A 25 -20.80 -9.69 9.92
C ALA A 25 -20.22 -8.70 8.90
N GLY A 26 -20.38 -7.39 9.13
CA GLY A 26 -19.77 -6.35 8.29
C GLY A 26 -18.24 -6.43 8.27
N ALA A 27 -17.61 -6.57 9.43
CA ALA A 27 -16.16 -6.71 9.56
C ALA A 27 -15.64 -7.97 8.85
N LEU A 28 -16.30 -9.11 9.03
CA LEU A 28 -15.97 -10.36 8.34
C LEU A 28 -16.09 -10.21 6.83
N GLY A 29 -17.16 -9.57 6.33
CA GLY A 29 -17.32 -9.31 4.90
C GLY A 29 -16.17 -8.47 4.32
N LEU A 30 -15.74 -7.43 5.04
CA LEU A 30 -14.62 -6.58 4.63
C LEU A 30 -13.27 -7.31 4.65
N LEU A 31 -13.03 -8.13 5.67
CA LEU A 31 -11.80 -8.90 5.78
C LEU A 31 -11.76 -9.99 4.71
N LEU A 32 -12.81 -10.79 4.55
CA LEU A 32 -12.84 -11.89 3.57
C LEU A 32 -12.76 -11.41 2.11
N THR A 33 -13.21 -10.19 1.81
CA THR A 33 -13.17 -9.61 0.45
C THR A 33 -11.93 -8.77 0.16
N ALA A 34 -11.00 -8.64 1.10
CA ALA A 34 -9.78 -7.88 0.89
C ALA A 34 -8.89 -8.55 -0.16
N ARG A 35 -8.68 -7.87 -1.29
CA ARG A 35 -7.78 -8.32 -2.35
C ARG A 35 -6.33 -7.95 -2.04
N PRO A 36 -5.34 -8.80 -2.40
CA PRO A 36 -3.93 -8.43 -2.31
C PRO A 36 -3.64 -7.21 -3.19
N GLN A 37 -2.71 -6.36 -2.75
CA GLN A 37 -2.25 -5.25 -3.57
C GLN A 37 -1.40 -5.77 -4.72
N THR A 38 -1.70 -5.32 -5.93
CA THR A 38 -0.93 -5.66 -7.13
C THR A 38 0.19 -4.63 -7.30
N ILE A 39 1.45 -5.07 -7.29
CA ILE A 39 2.65 -4.22 -7.42
C ILE A 39 3.32 -4.50 -8.77
N PRO A 40 3.87 -3.49 -9.46
CA PRO A 40 4.59 -3.71 -10.71
C PRO A 40 5.72 -4.73 -10.55
N ASP A 41 5.88 -5.63 -11.51
CA ASP A 41 6.94 -6.63 -11.48
C ASP A 41 8.32 -5.99 -11.71
N GLU A 42 9.12 -5.92 -10.66
CA GLU A 42 10.48 -5.37 -10.73
C GLU A 42 11.41 -6.21 -11.62
N THR A 43 11.16 -7.52 -11.74
CA THR A 43 12.01 -8.40 -12.56
C THR A 43 11.83 -8.12 -14.06
N VAL A 44 10.58 -7.95 -14.49
CA VAL A 44 10.24 -7.58 -15.88
C VAL A 44 10.71 -6.16 -16.22
N ARG A 45 10.68 -5.24 -15.24
CA ARG A 45 11.26 -3.89 -15.40
C ARG A 45 12.79 -3.92 -15.51
N ALA A 46 13.47 -4.75 -14.73
CA ALA A 46 14.92 -4.90 -14.82
C ALA A 46 15.32 -5.48 -16.19
N GLU A 47 14.58 -6.49 -16.68
CA GLU A 47 14.81 -7.09 -18.00
C GLU A 47 14.61 -6.06 -19.13
N SER A 48 13.55 -5.25 -19.10
CA SER A 48 13.32 -4.23 -20.12
C SER A 48 14.41 -3.15 -20.13
N MET A 49 14.90 -2.73 -18.96
CA MET A 49 16.03 -1.81 -18.85
C MET A 49 17.33 -2.40 -19.41
N GLN A 50 17.61 -3.68 -19.17
CA GLN A 50 18.78 -4.36 -19.73
C GLN A 50 18.71 -4.47 -21.26
N LEU A 51 17.54 -4.81 -21.82
CA LEU A 51 17.34 -4.85 -23.26
C LEU A 51 17.49 -3.47 -23.90
N ARG A 52 16.99 -2.42 -23.23
CA ARG A 52 17.16 -1.04 -23.71
C ARG A 52 18.61 -0.58 -23.65
N ALA A 53 19.37 -0.96 -22.62
CA ALA A 53 20.80 -0.69 -22.52
C ALA A 53 21.58 -1.32 -23.69
N LYS A 54 21.29 -2.59 -24.02
CA LYS A 54 21.90 -3.27 -25.18
C LYS A 54 21.60 -2.56 -26.51
N ALA A 55 20.35 -2.13 -26.71
CA ALA A 55 19.98 -1.37 -27.91
C ALA A 55 20.73 -0.01 -28.00
N ASN A 56 20.94 0.66 -26.87
CA ASN A 56 21.66 1.94 -26.80
C ASN A 56 23.15 1.78 -27.12
N GLU A 57 23.79 0.67 -26.72
CA GLU A 57 25.19 0.38 -27.08
C GLU A 57 25.39 0.26 -28.60
N LEU A 58 24.36 -0.18 -29.32
CA LEU A 58 24.38 -0.35 -30.78
C LEU A 58 23.94 0.88 -31.56
N VAL A 59 23.41 1.92 -30.91
CA VAL A 59 22.72 3.03 -31.60
C VAL A 59 23.62 3.75 -32.63
N ARG A 60 24.94 3.80 -32.37
CA ARG A 60 25.93 4.44 -33.26
C ARG A 60 26.53 3.51 -34.29
N CYS A 61 26.38 2.19 -34.12
CA CYS A 61 27.04 1.20 -34.97
C CYS A 61 26.61 1.24 -36.45
N PRO A 62 25.31 1.44 -36.79
CA PRO A 62 24.89 1.59 -38.18
C PRO A 62 25.53 2.80 -38.87
N GLU A 63 25.69 3.91 -38.16
CA GLU A 63 26.35 5.12 -38.68
C GLU A 63 27.84 4.88 -38.90
N SER A 64 28.53 4.28 -37.92
CA SER A 64 29.95 3.91 -38.05
C SER A 64 30.22 2.99 -39.25
N ALA A 65 29.32 2.04 -39.52
CA ALA A 65 29.44 1.14 -40.68
C ALA A 65 29.26 1.90 -42.01
N LYS A 66 28.27 2.80 -42.08
CA LYS A 66 28.06 3.68 -43.24
C LYS A 66 29.27 4.58 -43.49
N ASP A 67 29.84 5.11 -42.42
CA ASP A 67 30.98 6.01 -42.48
C ASP A 67 32.25 5.31 -42.95
N LEU A 68 32.48 4.05 -42.55
CA LEU A 68 33.60 3.26 -43.09
C LEU A 68 33.42 2.99 -44.60
N LYS A 69 32.22 2.64 -45.03
CA LYS A 69 31.89 2.41 -46.44
C LYS A 69 32.11 3.66 -47.30
N LYS A 70 31.71 4.83 -46.81
CA LYS A 70 31.96 6.13 -47.47
C LYS A 70 33.46 6.44 -47.58
N GLU A 71 34.22 6.27 -46.51
CA GLU A 71 35.68 6.51 -46.56
C GLU A 71 36.40 5.54 -47.46
N LEU A 72 35.98 4.27 -47.54
CA LEU A 72 36.59 3.34 -48.49
C LEU A 72 36.42 3.84 -49.93
N GLY A 73 35.26 4.43 -50.27
CA GLY A 73 35.02 5.09 -51.55
C GLY A 73 35.99 6.26 -51.78
N LEU A 74 36.10 7.16 -50.81
CA LEU A 74 37.04 8.30 -50.87
C LEU A 74 38.51 7.83 -50.97
N PHE A 75 38.86 6.76 -50.26
CA PHE A 75 40.21 6.21 -50.28
C PHE A 75 40.51 5.55 -51.63
N ARG A 76 39.53 4.90 -52.28
CA ARG A 76 39.65 4.38 -53.65
C ARG A 76 39.90 5.53 -54.63
N ASP A 77 39.10 6.59 -54.60
CA ASP A 77 39.28 7.77 -55.46
C ASP A 77 40.65 8.44 -55.25
N PHE A 78 41.08 8.57 -53.99
CA PHE A 78 42.39 9.08 -53.63
C PHE A 78 43.51 8.17 -54.15
N SER A 79 43.35 6.86 -54.06
CA SER A 79 44.36 5.89 -54.48
C SER A 79 44.57 5.87 -56.01
N GLU A 80 43.50 6.06 -56.78
CA GLU A 80 43.53 6.16 -58.25
C GLU A 80 44.20 7.45 -58.71
N THR A 81 43.89 8.58 -58.06
CA THR A 81 44.43 9.90 -58.40
C THR A 81 45.89 10.10 -57.97
N SER A 82 46.29 9.53 -56.84
CA SER A 82 47.65 9.67 -56.28
C SER A 82 48.65 8.62 -56.77
N GLY A 83 48.18 7.53 -57.39
CA GLY A 83 49.04 6.44 -57.86
C GLY A 83 49.74 5.66 -56.73
N ILE A 84 49.31 5.81 -55.48
CA ILE A 84 49.88 5.11 -54.30
C ILE A 84 49.85 3.57 -54.48
N LEU A 85 48.87 3.06 -55.21
CA LEU A 85 48.69 1.63 -55.52
C LEU A 85 49.45 1.13 -56.75
N LYS A 86 50.07 2.01 -57.56
CA LYS A 86 50.90 1.56 -58.71
C LYS A 86 52.23 1.00 -58.20
N ASP A 87 52.57 -0.21 -58.60
CA ASP A 87 53.85 -0.83 -58.24
C ASP A 87 55.05 0.00 -58.70
N PRO A 88 56.17 -0.04 -57.95
CA PRO A 88 57.40 0.59 -58.43
C PRO A 88 57.75 -0.02 -59.79
N GLU A 89 57.88 0.83 -60.81
CA GLU A 89 58.29 0.44 -62.15
C GLU A 89 59.62 -0.34 -62.04
N PRO A 90 59.71 -1.57 -62.61
CA PRO A 90 60.89 -2.40 -62.44
C PRO A 90 62.14 -1.65 -62.97
N PRO A 91 63.30 -1.78 -62.30
CA PRO A 91 64.51 -1.10 -62.75
C PRO A 91 64.82 -1.56 -64.18
N PRO A 92 65.09 -0.64 -65.13
CA PRO A 92 65.40 -1.02 -66.50
C PRO A 92 66.65 -1.91 -66.52
N PRO A 93 66.69 -2.96 -67.36
CA PRO A 93 67.81 -3.89 -67.41
C PRO A 93 69.12 -3.15 -67.71
N GLU A 94 70.15 -3.41 -66.91
CA GLU A 94 71.47 -2.81 -67.08
C GLU A 94 72.07 -3.21 -68.45
N PRO A 95 72.40 -2.25 -69.34
CA PRO A 95 73.11 -2.58 -70.56
C PRO A 95 74.60 -2.81 -70.28
N VAL A 96 75.07 -3.98 -70.70
CA VAL A 96 76.47 -4.42 -70.69
C VAL A 96 77.30 -3.64 -71.73
N ASN A 97 78.34 -2.93 -71.24
CA ASN A 97 79.57 -2.49 -71.95
C ASN A 97 79.52 -1.30 -72.96
N PRO A 98 80.67 -0.67 -73.32
CA PRO A 98 81.33 0.37 -72.52
C PRO A 98 81.54 1.71 -73.27
N ARG A 99 81.69 2.80 -72.50
CA ARG A 99 82.20 4.14 -72.88
C ARG A 99 81.48 4.89 -74.01
N LEU A 100 80.64 5.85 -73.61
CA LEU A 100 80.54 7.20 -74.19
C LEU A 100 79.96 8.14 -73.09
N PRO A 101 80.41 9.41 -72.96
CA PRO A 101 79.88 10.31 -71.93
C PRO A 101 78.45 10.73 -72.28
N LYS A 102 77.47 10.37 -71.43
CA LYS A 102 76.08 10.81 -71.59
C LYS A 102 75.92 12.30 -71.21
N PRO A 103 75.08 13.08 -71.91
CA PRO A 103 74.73 14.44 -71.51
C PRO A 103 73.94 14.45 -70.20
N LYS A 104 74.09 15.53 -69.41
CA LYS A 104 73.45 15.71 -68.10
C LYS A 104 71.95 15.41 -68.13
N PRO A 105 71.41 14.68 -67.12
CA PRO A 105 69.99 14.34 -67.07
C PRO A 105 69.15 15.62 -66.90
N LYS A 106 68.08 15.74 -67.69
CA LYS A 106 67.01 16.73 -67.46
C LYS A 106 66.41 16.47 -66.06
N PRO A 107 66.05 17.52 -65.31
CA PRO A 107 65.41 17.36 -64.00
C PRO A 107 64.09 16.61 -64.16
N LYS A 108 63.93 15.50 -63.43
CA LYS A 108 62.63 14.85 -63.23
C LYS A 108 61.67 15.90 -62.64
N PRO A 109 60.41 16.00 -63.12
CA PRO A 109 59.43 16.82 -62.44
C PRO A 109 59.26 16.33 -61.00
N PRO A 110 58.99 17.22 -60.03
CA PRO A 110 58.84 16.85 -58.64
C PRO A 110 57.73 15.81 -58.51
N GLU A 111 58.06 14.64 -57.98
CA GLU A 111 57.08 13.62 -57.62
C GLU A 111 56.06 14.27 -56.70
N LEU A 112 54.81 14.37 -57.14
CA LEU A 112 53.66 14.56 -56.25
C LEU A 112 53.46 13.28 -55.44
N SER A 113 54.46 12.86 -54.67
CA SER A 113 54.35 11.76 -53.72
C SER A 113 53.75 12.31 -52.43
N ALA A 114 52.46 12.65 -52.50
CA ALA A 114 51.68 12.90 -51.29
C ALA A 114 51.88 11.71 -50.33
N PRO A 115 52.13 11.95 -49.03
CA PRO A 115 52.35 10.89 -48.07
C PRO A 115 51.16 9.92 -48.08
N ALA A 116 51.43 8.64 -48.24
CA ALA A 116 50.39 7.63 -48.50
C ALA A 116 49.55 7.30 -47.26
N TRP A 117 50.12 7.45 -46.07
CA TRP A 117 49.45 7.10 -44.82
C TRP A 117 48.35 8.09 -44.40
N PRO A 118 48.52 9.43 -44.50
CA PRO A 118 47.44 10.39 -44.23
C PRO A 118 46.13 10.14 -44.99
N GLY A 119 46.18 9.59 -46.21
CA GLY A 119 44.98 9.20 -46.95
C GLY A 119 44.33 7.90 -46.48
N ALA A 120 45.12 6.94 -45.97
CA ALA A 120 44.63 5.65 -45.47
C ALA A 120 44.23 5.69 -43.98
N LYS A 121 44.78 6.64 -43.22
CA LYS A 121 44.60 6.78 -41.77
C LYS A 121 43.12 6.90 -41.35
N PRO A 122 42.25 7.72 -41.98
CA PRO A 122 40.84 7.80 -41.62
C PRO A 122 40.11 6.46 -41.76
N THR A 123 40.37 5.73 -42.85
CA THR A 123 39.78 4.40 -43.10
C THR A 123 40.24 3.38 -42.07
N HIS A 124 41.52 3.40 -41.70
CA HIS A 124 42.09 2.54 -40.65
C HIS A 124 41.48 2.84 -39.26
N GLU A 125 41.36 4.11 -38.89
CA GLU A 125 40.77 4.53 -37.62
C GLU A 125 39.27 4.17 -37.54
N ARG A 126 38.52 4.33 -38.64
CA ARG A 126 37.12 3.90 -38.71
C ARG A 126 36.96 2.39 -38.66
N ALA A 127 37.84 1.63 -39.30
CA ALA A 127 37.84 0.17 -39.20
C ALA A 127 38.07 -0.29 -37.76
N LYS A 128 39.03 0.33 -37.05
CA LYS A 128 39.27 0.08 -35.62
C LYS A 128 38.07 0.44 -34.74
N ALA A 129 37.46 1.60 -34.97
CA ALA A 129 36.29 2.06 -34.21
C ALA A 129 35.06 1.17 -34.40
N LEU A 130 34.98 0.42 -35.50
CA LEU A 130 33.86 -0.47 -35.82
C LEU A 130 33.98 -1.85 -35.16
N LEU A 131 35.16 -2.28 -34.70
CA LEU A 131 35.35 -3.60 -34.09
C LEU A 131 34.46 -3.88 -32.87
N PRO A 132 34.25 -2.95 -31.91
CA PRO A 132 33.34 -3.20 -30.80
C PRO A 132 31.89 -3.46 -31.26
N CYS A 133 31.47 -2.83 -32.37
CA CYS A 133 30.16 -3.07 -32.96
C CYS A 133 30.01 -4.47 -33.55
N ALA A 134 31.11 -5.11 -33.98
CA ALA A 134 31.09 -6.48 -34.48
C ALA A 134 30.65 -7.45 -33.40
N GLU A 135 31.24 -7.34 -32.19
CA GLU A 135 30.91 -8.22 -31.06
C GLU A 135 29.46 -8.02 -30.60
N LEU A 136 29.02 -6.77 -30.48
CA LEU A 136 27.65 -6.43 -30.10
C LEU A 136 26.62 -6.93 -31.14
N ALA A 137 26.89 -6.75 -32.43
CA ALA A 137 25.98 -7.17 -33.49
C ALA A 137 25.91 -8.70 -33.61
N LYS A 138 27.06 -9.40 -33.56
CA LYS A 138 27.15 -10.87 -33.60
C LYS A 138 26.43 -11.53 -32.41
N ALA A 139 26.40 -10.87 -31.24
CA ALA A 139 25.70 -11.36 -30.07
C ALA A 139 24.16 -11.35 -30.20
N ILE A 140 23.61 -10.58 -31.15
CA ILE A 140 22.16 -10.49 -31.37
C ILE A 140 21.76 -11.25 -32.63
N VAL A 141 22.49 -11.04 -33.73
CA VAL A 141 22.19 -11.62 -35.04
C VAL A 141 23.44 -12.29 -35.57
N ALA A 142 23.33 -13.57 -35.94
CA ALA A 142 24.42 -14.27 -36.61
C ALA A 142 24.71 -13.61 -37.98
N PRO A 143 25.97 -13.29 -38.32
CA PRO A 143 26.33 -12.77 -39.63
C PRO A 143 26.12 -13.86 -40.69
N ASP A 144 25.70 -13.46 -41.88
CA ASP A 144 25.72 -14.34 -43.05
C ASP A 144 27.17 -14.52 -43.56
N GLU A 145 27.36 -15.39 -44.55
CA GLU A 145 28.69 -15.69 -45.09
C GLU A 145 29.39 -14.42 -45.63
N THR A 146 28.63 -13.56 -46.31
CA THR A 146 29.11 -12.29 -46.87
C THR A 146 29.55 -11.30 -45.79
N ALA A 147 28.74 -11.11 -44.74
CA ALA A 147 29.07 -10.26 -43.60
C ALA A 147 30.22 -10.84 -42.79
N THR A 148 30.33 -12.17 -42.69
CA THR A 148 31.46 -12.84 -42.01
C THR A 148 32.78 -12.55 -42.71
N VAL A 149 32.81 -12.65 -44.04
CA VAL A 149 34.01 -12.30 -44.83
C VAL A 149 34.32 -10.82 -44.70
N ALA A 150 33.32 -9.95 -44.77
CA ALA A 150 33.51 -8.50 -44.66
C ALA A 150 33.98 -8.08 -43.25
N TRP A 151 33.49 -8.71 -42.18
CA TRP A 151 33.99 -8.48 -40.81
C TRP A 151 35.46 -8.89 -40.65
N LYS A 152 35.88 -10.02 -41.23
CA LYS A 152 37.30 -10.43 -41.24
C LYS A 152 38.19 -9.43 -41.97
N ALA A 153 37.69 -8.84 -43.05
CA ALA A 153 38.40 -7.77 -43.77
C ALA A 153 38.55 -6.51 -42.91
N VAL A 154 37.51 -6.10 -42.17
CA VAL A 154 37.56 -5.00 -41.20
C VAL A 154 38.56 -5.30 -40.07
N GLU A 155 38.55 -6.50 -39.51
CA GLU A 155 39.53 -6.96 -38.51
C GLU A 155 40.97 -6.90 -39.05
N THR A 156 41.19 -7.36 -40.28
CA THR A 156 42.49 -7.33 -40.95
C THR A 156 42.98 -5.89 -41.16
N ALA A 157 42.11 -5.02 -41.65
CA ALA A 157 42.43 -3.61 -41.87
C ALA A 157 42.75 -2.87 -40.55
N ALA A 158 41.98 -3.16 -39.49
CA ALA A 158 42.20 -2.60 -38.16
C ALA A 158 43.50 -3.10 -37.50
N ALA A 159 43.95 -4.32 -37.84
CA ALA A 159 45.18 -4.91 -37.33
C ALA A 159 46.46 -4.39 -38.00
N VAL A 160 46.35 -3.66 -39.12
CA VAL A 160 47.52 -3.08 -39.81
C VAL A 160 48.30 -2.17 -38.86
N LYS A 161 49.61 -2.38 -38.79
CA LYS A 161 50.51 -1.55 -37.97
C LYS A 161 50.71 -0.19 -38.67
N PRO A 162 50.43 0.93 -37.97
CA PRO A 162 50.73 2.25 -38.51
C PRO A 162 52.24 2.42 -38.71
N PRO A 163 52.69 3.17 -39.72
CA PRO A 163 54.09 3.54 -39.88
C PRO A 163 54.53 4.44 -38.71
N ALA A 164 55.84 4.50 -38.45
CA ALA A 164 56.40 5.38 -37.44
C ALA A 164 56.03 6.85 -37.71
N GLU A 165 55.86 7.64 -36.65
CA GLU A 165 55.59 9.07 -36.81
C GLU A 165 56.76 9.76 -37.54
N GLY A 166 56.45 10.51 -38.60
CA GLY A 166 57.46 11.15 -39.45
C GLY A 166 58.17 10.23 -40.46
N ALA A 167 57.70 8.99 -40.63
CA ALA A 167 58.21 8.06 -41.64
C ALA A 167 58.15 8.65 -43.06
N ASP A 168 59.15 8.35 -43.89
CA ASP A 168 59.24 8.83 -45.26
C ASP A 168 58.15 8.24 -46.16
N ALA A 169 57.89 8.87 -47.31
CA ALA A 169 56.80 8.45 -48.19
C ALA A 169 56.91 6.99 -48.70
N ALA A 170 58.12 6.43 -48.78
CA ALA A 170 58.30 5.04 -49.21
C ALA A 170 57.93 4.04 -48.10
N SER A 171 58.20 4.35 -46.84
CA SER A 171 57.86 3.49 -45.69
C SER A 171 56.39 3.58 -45.25
N GLN A 172 55.65 4.61 -45.69
CA GLN A 172 54.21 4.75 -45.47
C GLN A 172 53.34 3.94 -46.45
N LYS A 173 53.83 3.71 -47.68
CA LYS A 173 53.07 3.03 -48.76
C LYS A 173 52.64 1.59 -48.42
N PRO A 174 53.48 0.73 -47.79
CA PRO A 174 53.10 -0.64 -47.46
C PRO A 174 51.87 -0.72 -46.55
N SER A 175 51.86 0.01 -45.43
CA SER A 175 50.72 0.01 -44.50
C SER A 175 49.43 0.55 -45.16
N ALA A 176 49.53 1.59 -45.99
CA ALA A 176 48.38 2.11 -46.73
C ALA A 176 47.82 1.08 -47.74
N ARG A 177 48.70 0.33 -48.42
CA ARG A 177 48.32 -0.76 -49.34
C ARG A 177 47.67 -1.92 -48.61
N GLU A 178 48.17 -2.30 -47.43
CA GLU A 178 47.58 -3.36 -46.62
C GLU A 178 46.16 -3.04 -46.18
N VAL A 179 45.90 -1.79 -45.74
CA VAL A 179 44.55 -1.33 -45.39
C VAL A 179 43.62 -1.37 -46.61
N PHE A 180 44.09 -0.90 -47.77
CA PHE A 180 43.29 -0.93 -49.00
C PHE A 180 42.99 -2.38 -49.45
N ALA A 181 44.02 -3.22 -49.53
CA ALA A 181 43.89 -4.59 -50.01
C ALA A 181 42.97 -5.45 -49.12
N ALA A 182 42.95 -5.16 -47.81
CA ALA A 182 42.03 -5.82 -46.88
C ALA A 182 40.56 -5.46 -47.16
N LEU A 183 40.25 -4.22 -47.51
CA LEU A 183 38.87 -3.72 -47.60
C LEU A 183 38.31 -3.64 -49.04
N ASP A 184 39.14 -3.47 -50.06
CA ASP A 184 38.72 -3.19 -51.45
C ASP A 184 37.81 -4.27 -52.05
N LYS A 185 38.00 -5.53 -51.64
CA LYS A 185 37.22 -6.68 -52.11
C LYS A 185 36.11 -7.08 -51.14
N ALA A 186 36.01 -6.43 -49.99
CA ALA A 186 35.01 -6.75 -48.97
C ALA A 186 33.70 -6.01 -49.26
N ASP A 187 32.58 -6.73 -49.17
CA ASP A 187 31.26 -6.10 -49.24
C ASP A 187 30.92 -5.42 -47.90
N LEU A 188 31.36 -4.16 -47.75
CA LEU A 188 31.00 -3.34 -46.58
C LEU A 188 29.49 -3.05 -46.51
N GLY A 189 28.73 -3.26 -47.60
CA GLY A 189 27.27 -3.23 -47.56
C GLY A 189 26.68 -4.37 -46.72
N ALA A 190 27.34 -5.53 -46.69
CA ALA A 190 26.95 -6.65 -45.83
C ALA A 190 27.21 -6.37 -44.34
N VAL A 191 28.26 -5.62 -44.01
CA VAL A 191 28.52 -5.15 -42.62
C VAL A 191 27.46 -4.14 -42.20
N GLU A 192 27.17 -3.16 -43.06
CA GLU A 192 26.12 -2.17 -42.82
C GLU A 192 24.75 -2.83 -42.60
N SER A 193 24.37 -3.78 -43.45
CA SER A 193 23.09 -4.49 -43.34
C SER A 193 23.01 -5.35 -42.08
N HIS A 194 24.09 -6.07 -41.73
CA HIS A 194 24.17 -6.89 -40.53
C HIS A 194 24.01 -6.06 -39.25
N VAL A 195 24.74 -4.95 -39.14
CA VAL A 195 24.65 -4.04 -37.98
C VAL A 195 23.30 -3.36 -37.89
N THR A 196 22.74 -2.93 -39.03
CA THR A 196 21.40 -2.32 -39.07
C THR A 196 20.31 -3.30 -38.62
N LYS A 197 20.42 -4.56 -39.05
CA LYS A 197 19.50 -5.63 -38.64
C LYS A 197 19.63 -5.93 -37.16
N ALA A 198 20.85 -6.06 -36.64
CA ALA A 198 21.09 -6.27 -35.21
C ALA A 198 20.54 -5.14 -34.34
N PHE A 199 20.68 -3.89 -34.77
CA PHE A 199 20.07 -2.75 -34.08
C PHE A 199 18.54 -2.81 -34.11
N ALA A 200 17.93 -3.10 -35.27
CA ALA A 200 16.49 -3.19 -35.40
C ALA A 200 15.88 -4.30 -34.52
N ASP A 201 16.52 -5.47 -34.48
CA ASP A 201 16.08 -6.60 -33.65
C ASP A 201 16.21 -6.27 -32.16
N ALA A 202 17.30 -5.61 -31.74
CA ALA A 202 17.48 -5.16 -30.36
C ALA A 202 16.47 -4.08 -29.94
N ASP A 203 16.19 -3.09 -30.80
CA ASP A 203 15.22 -2.03 -30.51
C ASP A 203 13.79 -2.59 -30.44
N ALA A 204 13.43 -3.53 -31.33
CA ALA A 204 12.14 -4.22 -31.30
C ALA A 204 11.97 -5.07 -30.02
N ALA A 205 13.01 -5.80 -29.61
CA ALA A 205 13.00 -6.57 -28.36
C ALA A 205 12.85 -5.65 -27.14
N ALA A 206 13.59 -4.53 -27.11
CA ALA A 206 13.50 -3.54 -26.03
C ALA A 206 12.08 -2.94 -25.94
N LYS A 207 11.48 -2.52 -27.06
CA LYS A 207 10.10 -1.99 -27.09
C LYS A 207 9.08 -3.01 -26.61
N THR A 208 9.19 -4.26 -27.06
CA THR A 208 8.30 -5.34 -26.63
C THR A 208 8.42 -5.59 -25.12
N ALA A 209 9.63 -5.57 -24.57
CA ALA A 209 9.85 -5.72 -23.13
C ALA A 209 9.36 -4.51 -22.32
N GLU A 210 9.51 -3.29 -22.83
CA GLU A 210 8.95 -2.09 -22.21
C GLU A 210 7.42 -2.12 -22.15
N GLU A 211 6.75 -2.58 -23.20
CA GLU A 211 5.30 -2.77 -23.20
C GLU A 211 4.87 -3.84 -22.19
N ARG A 212 5.56 -4.98 -22.14
CA ARG A 212 5.31 -6.01 -21.11
C ARG A 212 5.52 -5.49 -19.70
N ALA A 213 6.57 -4.69 -19.46
CA ALA A 213 6.88 -4.11 -18.16
C ALA A 213 5.83 -3.10 -17.68
N LYS A 214 5.07 -2.47 -18.60
CA LYS A 214 3.95 -1.57 -18.25
C LYS A 214 2.74 -2.35 -17.73
N THR A 215 2.54 -3.58 -18.20
CA THR A 215 1.36 -4.42 -17.88
C THR A 215 1.65 -5.54 -16.88
N ALA A 216 2.92 -5.85 -16.61
CA ALA A 216 3.31 -6.90 -15.68
C ALA A 216 3.11 -6.44 -14.23
N VAL A 217 2.20 -7.11 -13.53
CA VAL A 217 1.88 -6.85 -12.13
C VAL A 217 1.87 -8.16 -11.37
N VAL A 218 2.50 -8.17 -10.19
CA VAL A 218 2.55 -9.33 -9.30
C VAL A 218 1.70 -9.03 -8.06
N GLU A 219 0.91 -10.00 -7.62
CA GLU A 219 0.16 -9.91 -6.37
C GLU A 219 1.12 -9.97 -5.19
N LYS A 220 1.20 -8.91 -4.39
CA LYS A 220 1.91 -8.96 -3.11
C LYS A 220 1.09 -9.84 -2.16
N PRO A 221 1.67 -10.90 -1.57
CA PRO A 221 0.96 -11.71 -0.60
C PRO A 221 0.49 -10.81 0.55
N LEU A 222 -0.72 -11.05 1.07
CA LEU A 222 -1.23 -10.31 2.22
C LEU A 222 -0.20 -10.38 3.37
N PRO A 223 0.00 -9.29 4.11
CA PRO A 223 0.91 -9.29 5.24
C PRO A 223 0.51 -10.41 6.20
N ARG A 224 1.47 -11.28 6.52
CA ARG A 224 1.35 -12.18 7.65
C ARG A 224 1.45 -11.29 8.88
N GLY A 225 0.33 -11.00 9.53
CA GLY A 225 0.30 -10.36 10.84
C GLY A 225 1.07 -11.19 11.88
N LEU A 226 1.15 -10.70 13.11
CA LEU A 226 1.74 -11.46 14.23
C LEU A 226 1.05 -12.81 14.41
N VAL A 227 -0.23 -12.89 14.05
CA VAL A 227 -1.02 -14.12 14.09
C VAL A 227 -1.62 -14.39 12.71
N GLY A 228 -1.79 -15.68 12.37
CA GLY A 228 -2.47 -16.06 11.14
C GLY A 228 -3.85 -15.41 11.05
N ARG A 229 -4.24 -14.95 9.86
CA ARG A 229 -5.47 -14.18 9.62
C ARG A 229 -6.72 -14.84 10.22
N GLU A 230 -6.82 -16.15 10.08
CA GLU A 230 -7.92 -16.96 10.63
C GLU A 230 -7.97 -16.91 12.17
N VAL A 231 -6.80 -16.98 12.80
CA VAL A 231 -6.66 -16.94 14.26
C VAL A 231 -6.99 -15.55 14.80
N ALA A 232 -6.53 -14.49 14.14
CA ALA A 232 -6.85 -13.11 14.53
C ALA A 232 -8.36 -12.82 14.42
N VAL A 233 -9.00 -13.26 13.33
CA VAL A 233 -10.46 -13.15 13.18
C VAL A 233 -11.19 -13.94 14.26
N ALA A 234 -10.80 -15.19 14.50
CA ALA A 234 -11.39 -16.03 15.54
C ALA A 234 -11.24 -15.42 16.94
N ALA A 235 -10.07 -14.85 17.24
CA ALA A 235 -9.81 -14.17 18.51
C ALA A 235 -10.69 -12.93 18.71
N GLY A 236 -10.84 -12.08 17.69
CA GLY A 236 -11.71 -10.91 17.77
C GLY A 236 -13.19 -11.25 17.93
N VAL A 237 -13.67 -12.31 17.26
CA VAL A 237 -15.04 -12.84 17.44
C VAL A 237 -15.22 -13.42 18.84
N LEU A 238 -14.24 -14.18 19.34
CA LEU A 238 -14.29 -14.75 20.69
C LEU A 238 -14.34 -13.66 21.77
N LEU A 239 -13.53 -12.60 21.64
CA LEU A 239 -13.55 -11.44 22.54
C LEU A 239 -14.93 -10.76 22.54
N SER A 240 -15.53 -10.60 21.36
CA SER A 240 -16.87 -10.04 21.19
C SER A 240 -17.97 -10.90 21.85
N LEU A 241 -17.83 -12.23 21.80
CA LEU A 241 -18.74 -13.15 22.48
C LEU A 241 -18.57 -13.11 24.00
N ILE A 242 -17.33 -13.06 24.50
CA ILE A 242 -17.04 -12.91 25.93
C ILE A 242 -17.67 -11.62 26.46
N ALA A 243 -17.51 -10.52 25.73
CA ALA A 243 -18.14 -9.24 26.05
C ALA A 243 -19.67 -9.31 26.17
N LEU A 244 -20.32 -10.01 25.23
CA LEU A 244 -21.76 -10.25 25.28
C LEU A 244 -22.17 -11.10 26.49
N LEU A 245 -21.40 -12.13 26.81
CA LEU A 245 -21.62 -12.96 28.00
C LEU A 245 -21.46 -12.16 29.29
N VAL A 246 -20.41 -11.35 29.42
CA VAL A 246 -20.21 -10.47 30.59
C VAL A 246 -21.39 -9.54 30.77
N SER A 247 -21.83 -8.86 29.70
CA SER A 247 -23.01 -7.99 29.74
C SER A 247 -24.28 -8.73 30.18
N PHE A 248 -24.50 -9.94 29.66
CA PHE A 248 -25.64 -10.78 30.03
C PHE A 248 -25.58 -11.24 31.50
N PHE A 249 -24.43 -11.69 31.99
CA PHE A 249 -24.26 -12.13 33.37
C PHE A 249 -24.35 -10.95 34.36
N SER A 250 -23.81 -9.78 34.02
CA SER A 250 -23.98 -8.55 34.81
C SER A 250 -25.45 -8.16 34.93
N LEU A 251 -26.23 -8.29 33.84
CA LEU A 251 -27.70 -8.11 33.88
C LEU A 251 -28.40 -9.14 34.74
N ARG A 252 -28.05 -10.42 34.58
CA ARG A 252 -28.69 -11.48 35.37
C ARG A 252 -28.37 -11.34 36.86
N ALA A 253 -27.15 -10.97 37.22
CA ALA A 253 -26.73 -10.75 38.60
C ALA A 253 -27.45 -9.56 39.22
N THR A 254 -27.55 -8.43 38.51
CA THR A 254 -28.32 -7.26 38.97
C THR A 254 -29.80 -7.59 39.11
N SER A 255 -30.42 -8.22 38.10
CA SER A 255 -31.82 -8.64 38.13
C SER A 255 -32.14 -9.58 39.31
N LEU A 256 -31.26 -10.55 39.60
CA LEU A 256 -31.40 -11.45 40.74
C LEU A 256 -31.26 -10.72 42.09
N ARG A 257 -30.33 -9.76 42.21
CA ARG A 257 -30.20 -8.93 43.43
C ARG A 257 -31.48 -8.13 43.68
N ARG A 258 -32.03 -7.50 42.64
CA ARG A 258 -33.30 -6.76 42.72
C ARG A 258 -34.48 -7.64 43.10
N ALA A 259 -34.57 -8.84 42.50
CA ALA A 259 -35.63 -9.78 42.83
C ALA A 259 -35.57 -10.25 44.29
N ARG A 260 -34.36 -10.47 44.83
CA ARG A 260 -34.15 -10.85 46.24
C ARG A 260 -34.46 -9.71 47.19
N SER A 261 -34.04 -8.47 46.89
CA SER A 261 -34.31 -7.33 47.77
C SER A 261 -35.80 -7.05 47.89
N LEU A 262 -36.56 -7.14 46.80
CA LEU A 262 -38.01 -6.88 46.80
C LEU A 262 -38.84 -8.04 47.37
N ALA A 263 -38.38 -9.29 47.25
CA ALA A 263 -39.12 -10.46 47.74
C ALA A 263 -39.41 -10.39 49.25
N THR A 264 -38.48 -9.84 50.03
CA THR A 264 -38.62 -9.69 51.49
C THR A 264 -39.73 -8.70 51.88
N TYR A 265 -40.08 -7.74 51.01
CA TYR A 265 -40.98 -6.63 51.33
C TYR A 265 -42.37 -6.72 50.67
N ARG A 266 -42.60 -7.67 49.77
CA ARG A 266 -43.93 -7.89 49.12
C ARG A 266 -45.06 -8.31 50.07
N LYS A 267 -44.75 -8.65 51.33
CA LYS A 267 -45.73 -9.12 52.32
C LYS A 267 -46.12 -8.06 53.37
N ALA A 268 -45.57 -6.85 53.26
CA ALA A 268 -45.82 -5.75 54.18
C ALA A 268 -47.23 -5.18 54.01
N THR A 269 -48.17 -5.53 54.89
CA THR A 269 -49.54 -4.98 54.87
C THR A 269 -49.77 -3.89 55.91
N ARG A 270 -48.84 -3.73 56.87
CA ARG A 270 -48.95 -2.81 58.01
C ARG A 270 -48.39 -1.42 57.69
N PRO A 271 -48.96 -0.34 58.25
CA PRO A 271 -48.52 1.04 58.01
C PRO A 271 -47.00 1.29 58.12
N PRO A 272 -46.29 0.89 59.21
CA PRO A 272 -44.84 1.12 59.33
C PRO A 272 -43.99 0.28 58.35
N GLU A 273 -44.58 -0.74 57.73
CA GLU A 273 -43.90 -1.58 56.75
C GLU A 273 -44.13 -1.07 55.31
N ARG A 274 -45.15 -0.22 55.09
CA ARG A 274 -45.42 0.44 53.80
C ARG A 274 -44.35 1.50 53.48
N GLY A 275 -43.91 2.27 54.48
CA GLY A 275 -42.80 3.20 54.33
C GLY A 275 -41.50 2.51 53.94
N LEU A 276 -41.22 1.35 54.55
CA LEU A 276 -40.06 0.54 54.25
C LEU A 276 -40.10 -0.02 52.82
N GLN A 277 -41.26 -0.53 52.38
CA GLN A 277 -41.44 -1.01 51.02
C GLN A 277 -41.26 0.12 49.98
N ALA A 278 -41.89 1.28 50.21
CA ALA A 278 -41.77 2.43 49.33
C ALA A 278 -40.33 3.00 49.29
N ALA A 279 -39.63 3.05 50.43
CA ALA A 279 -38.24 3.45 50.48
C ALA A 279 -37.32 2.51 49.69
N MET A 280 -37.55 1.20 49.77
CA MET A 280 -36.79 0.21 49.00
C MET A 280 -37.08 0.30 47.50
N ILE A 281 -38.33 0.57 47.11
CA ILE A 281 -38.70 0.80 45.70
C ILE A 281 -38.02 2.06 45.15
N LEU A 282 -37.99 3.16 45.92
CA LEU A 282 -37.28 4.38 45.54
C LEU A 282 -35.76 4.16 45.43
N ARG A 283 -35.15 3.40 46.37
CA ARG A 283 -33.73 3.01 46.27
C ARG A 283 -33.46 2.16 45.03
N LEU A 284 -34.37 1.25 44.70
CA LEU A 284 -34.25 0.40 43.52
C LEU A 284 -34.37 1.20 42.22
N ALA A 285 -35.28 2.17 42.18
CA ALA A 285 -35.46 3.07 41.04
C ALA A 285 -34.22 3.96 40.82
N ALA A 286 -33.49 4.28 41.90
CA ALA A 286 -32.24 5.04 41.87
C ALA A 286 -31.05 4.23 41.32
N GLU A 287 -31.08 2.89 41.39
CA GLU A 287 -30.03 2.06 40.81
C GLU A 287 -30.09 2.13 39.26
N PRO A 288 -28.95 2.33 38.57
CA PRO A 288 -28.92 2.30 37.11
C PRO A 288 -29.39 0.93 36.59
N SER A 289 -30.44 0.91 35.77
CA SER A 289 -30.88 -0.27 35.04
C SER A 289 -30.08 -0.42 33.74
N GLY A 290 -29.61 -1.64 33.47
CA GLY A 290 -28.95 -1.96 32.20
C GLY A 290 -27.61 -2.66 32.38
N GLY A 291 -27.33 -3.59 31.48
CA GLY A 291 -26.08 -4.33 31.46
C GLY A 291 -24.92 -3.50 31.02
N GLU A 292 -23.86 -4.18 30.62
CA GLU A 292 -22.71 -3.57 29.98
C GLU A 292 -22.94 -3.50 28.46
N ALA A 293 -24.09 -2.93 28.06
CA ALA A 293 -24.47 -2.81 26.65
C ALA A 293 -23.48 -1.93 25.86
N GLY A 294 -22.92 -0.90 26.49
CA GLY A 294 -21.86 -0.07 25.92
C GLY A 294 -20.58 -0.83 25.66
N LEU A 295 -20.25 -1.84 26.47
CA LEU A 295 -19.10 -2.71 26.24
C LEU A 295 -19.31 -3.55 24.97
N VAL A 296 -20.49 -4.14 24.79
CA VAL A 296 -20.84 -4.94 23.60
C VAL A 296 -20.91 -4.08 22.33
N ILE A 297 -21.57 -2.93 22.40
CA ILE A 297 -21.69 -2.00 21.27
C ILE A 297 -20.31 -1.45 20.89
N GLY A 298 -19.50 -1.07 21.88
CA GLY A 298 -18.13 -0.60 21.67
C GLY A 298 -17.25 -1.64 20.98
N ALA A 299 -17.31 -2.91 21.42
CA ALA A 299 -16.59 -4.01 20.79
C ALA A 299 -16.93 -4.17 19.30
N GLY A 300 -18.23 -4.18 18.98
CA GLY A 300 -18.71 -4.32 17.61
C GLY A 300 -18.28 -3.16 16.73
N VAL A 301 -18.57 -1.92 17.16
CA VAL A 301 -18.24 -0.71 16.39
C VAL A 301 -16.73 -0.54 16.23
N GLY A 302 -15.95 -0.78 17.28
CA GLY A 302 -14.50 -0.71 17.23
C GLY A 302 -13.90 -1.73 16.26
N GLY A 303 -14.39 -2.98 16.30
CA GLY A 303 -13.99 -4.02 15.34
C GLY A 303 -14.34 -3.66 13.89
N LEU A 304 -15.55 -3.14 13.65
CA LEU A 304 -15.97 -2.71 12.31
C LEU A 304 -15.12 -1.55 11.77
N LEU A 305 -14.87 -0.53 12.59
CA LEU A 305 -14.03 0.60 12.19
C LEU A 305 -12.60 0.17 11.89
N ALA A 306 -12.02 -0.71 12.71
CA ALA A 306 -10.69 -1.21 12.45
C ALA A 306 -10.63 -2.11 11.20
N ALA A 307 -11.66 -2.90 10.93
CA ALA A 307 -11.78 -3.64 9.68
C ALA A 307 -11.94 -2.72 8.46
N LEU A 308 -12.51 -1.51 8.62
CA LEU A 308 -12.60 -0.51 7.55
C LEU A 308 -11.24 0.13 7.25
N VAL A 309 -10.48 0.49 8.28
CA VAL A 309 -9.18 1.19 8.15
C VAL A 309 -8.06 0.21 7.80
N GLY A 310 -8.05 -0.97 8.43
CA GLY A 310 -7.00 -1.98 8.34
C GLY A 310 -7.43 -3.25 7.59
N ARG A 311 -8.21 -3.15 6.50
CA ARG A 311 -8.76 -4.30 5.73
C ARG A 311 -7.76 -5.42 5.42
N ILE A 312 -6.49 -5.06 5.28
CA ILE A 312 -5.42 -5.92 4.81
C ILE A 312 -4.78 -6.73 5.95
N ASP A 313 -4.92 -6.28 7.20
CA ASP A 313 -4.28 -6.89 8.37
C ASP A 313 -5.30 -7.16 9.49
N ALA A 314 -5.50 -8.44 9.79
CA ALA A 314 -6.49 -8.89 10.76
C ALA A 314 -6.11 -8.57 12.21
N ASP A 315 -4.86 -8.20 12.50
CA ASP A 315 -4.46 -7.79 13.84
C ASP A 315 -5.12 -6.46 14.23
N TRP A 316 -5.37 -5.57 13.25
CA TRP A 316 -6.13 -4.35 13.45
C TRP A 316 -7.55 -4.62 13.92
N TYR A 317 -8.18 -5.70 13.43
CA TYR A 317 -9.52 -6.07 13.88
C TYR A 317 -9.53 -6.38 15.39
N VAL A 318 -8.56 -7.15 15.89
CA VAL A 318 -8.43 -7.47 17.32
C VAL A 318 -8.15 -6.21 18.15
N ALA A 319 -7.25 -5.35 17.67
CA ALA A 319 -6.96 -4.07 18.31
C ALA A 319 -8.19 -3.15 18.35
N GLY A 320 -8.99 -3.13 17.27
CA GLY A 320 -10.22 -2.37 17.18
C GLY A 320 -11.29 -2.86 18.15
N VAL A 321 -11.47 -4.18 18.26
CA VAL A 321 -12.42 -4.78 19.21
C VAL A 321 -12.00 -4.43 20.65
N THR A 322 -10.71 -4.56 20.99
CA THR A 322 -10.22 -4.27 22.35
C THR A 322 -10.29 -2.79 22.70
N ALA A 323 -9.88 -1.90 21.79
CA ALA A 323 -10.03 -0.46 21.98
C ALA A 323 -11.50 -0.05 22.10
N GLY A 324 -12.36 -0.61 21.23
CA GLY A 324 -13.79 -0.40 21.24
C GLY A 324 -14.46 -0.84 22.56
N LEU A 325 -14.04 -1.98 23.12
CA LEU A 325 -14.48 -2.45 24.44
C LEU A 325 -14.19 -1.42 25.53
N LEU A 326 -12.96 -0.91 25.58
CA LEU A 326 -12.53 0.06 26.59
C LEU A 326 -13.28 1.40 26.45
N VAL A 327 -13.37 1.91 25.21
CA VAL A 327 -14.09 3.17 24.93
C VAL A 327 -15.58 3.02 25.23
N GLY A 328 -16.18 1.89 24.86
CA GLY A 328 -17.59 1.59 25.14
C GLY A 328 -17.89 1.51 26.63
N LEU A 329 -16.99 0.89 27.41
CA LEU A 329 -17.10 0.84 28.86
C LEU A 329 -16.97 2.24 29.49
N LEU A 330 -15.94 3.00 29.11
CA LEU A 330 -15.72 4.37 29.61
C LEU A 330 -16.89 5.30 29.25
N GLY A 331 -17.38 5.23 28.01
CA GLY A 331 -18.55 5.98 27.56
C GLY A 331 -19.80 5.63 28.36
N GLN A 332 -19.99 4.35 28.69
CA GLN A 332 -21.11 3.92 29.54
C GLN A 332 -20.96 4.43 30.98
N ILE A 333 -19.75 4.42 31.55
CA ILE A 333 -19.49 4.98 32.88
C ILE A 333 -19.80 6.48 32.88
N ALA A 334 -19.32 7.22 31.87
CA ALA A 334 -19.59 8.65 31.72
C ALA A 334 -21.08 8.95 31.54
N LEU A 335 -21.79 8.20 30.68
CA LEU A 335 -23.23 8.33 30.49
C LEU A 335 -24.01 8.08 31.79
N ARG A 336 -23.55 7.14 32.63
CA ARG A 336 -24.15 6.89 33.94
C ARG A 336 -23.85 7.99 34.95
N SER A 337 -22.66 8.60 34.91
CA SER A 337 -22.30 9.69 35.81
C SER A 337 -22.96 11.02 35.44
N PHE A 338 -23.19 11.28 34.15
CA PHE A 338 -23.76 12.55 33.67
C PHE A 338 -25.26 12.49 33.35
N GLY A 339 -25.80 11.31 33.03
CA GLY A 339 -27.24 11.11 32.75
C GLY A 339 -28.09 10.85 33.99
N GLY A 340 -27.54 11.14 35.18
CA GLY A 340 -28.15 10.90 36.48
C GLY A 340 -29.60 11.40 36.56
N THR A 341 -30.45 10.57 37.16
CA THR A 341 -31.80 10.86 37.70
C THR A 341 -32.92 11.30 36.77
N LYS A 342 -32.67 11.66 35.51
CA LYS A 342 -33.76 12.05 34.57
C LYS A 342 -34.83 10.98 34.35
N SER A 343 -34.48 9.71 34.48
CA SER A 343 -35.42 8.57 34.39
C SER A 343 -35.75 7.95 35.76
N PHE A 344 -35.31 8.56 36.86
CA PHE A 344 -35.63 8.09 38.21
C PHE A 344 -37.14 8.16 38.46
N ARG A 345 -37.76 9.31 38.17
CA ARG A 345 -39.20 9.54 38.39
C ARG A 345 -40.05 8.55 37.58
N GLU A 346 -39.73 8.35 36.31
CA GLU A 346 -40.42 7.38 35.44
C GLU A 346 -40.27 5.94 35.95
N ARG A 347 -39.06 5.55 36.38
CA ARG A 347 -38.79 4.22 36.96
C ARG A 347 -39.49 4.02 38.30
N ALA A 348 -39.51 5.04 39.15
CA ALA A 348 -40.15 4.99 40.46
C ALA A 348 -41.68 4.82 40.33
N LEU A 349 -42.31 5.58 39.42
CA LEU A 349 -43.74 5.43 39.11
C LEU A 349 -44.06 4.05 38.51
N ALA A 350 -43.27 3.59 37.53
CA ALA A 350 -43.48 2.28 36.92
C ALA A 350 -43.34 1.13 37.94
N LEU A 351 -42.41 1.23 38.90
CA LEU A 351 -42.28 0.24 39.97
C LEU A 351 -43.41 0.33 41.01
N ALA A 352 -43.89 1.55 41.29
CA ALA A 352 -45.01 1.79 42.20
C ALA A 352 -46.32 1.15 41.72
N ASP A 353 -46.60 1.25 40.41
CA ASP A 353 -47.77 0.66 39.77
C ASP A 353 -47.77 -0.87 39.85
N ILE A 354 -46.59 -1.48 39.81
CA ILE A 354 -46.43 -2.94 39.79
C ILE A 354 -46.41 -3.52 41.21
N GLU A 355 -45.68 -2.89 42.14
CA GLU A 355 -45.40 -3.52 43.43
C GLU A 355 -46.35 -3.16 44.57
N LYS A 356 -47.12 -2.05 44.46
CA LYS A 356 -48.04 -1.52 45.47
C LYS A 356 -47.44 -1.51 46.90
N PRO A 357 -47.14 -0.33 47.48
CA PRO A 357 -48.12 0.75 47.53
C PRO A 357 -47.75 1.92 46.60
N ALA A 358 -48.65 2.22 45.66
CA ALA A 358 -48.45 3.32 44.71
C ALA A 358 -48.57 4.70 45.38
N VAL A 359 -49.47 4.83 46.36
CA VAL A 359 -49.82 6.10 47.02
C VAL A 359 -48.62 6.80 47.69
N PRO A 360 -47.86 6.20 48.62
CA PRO A 360 -46.74 6.88 49.28
C PRO A 360 -45.62 7.24 48.30
N ILE A 361 -45.41 6.47 47.22
CA ILE A 361 -44.39 6.79 46.22
C ILE A 361 -44.82 8.00 45.40
N VAL A 362 -46.07 8.06 44.95
CA VAL A 362 -46.60 9.21 44.20
C VAL A 362 -46.57 10.48 45.05
N LEU A 363 -46.92 10.37 46.35
CA LEU A 363 -46.87 11.49 47.30
C LEU A 363 -45.44 11.98 47.57
N VAL A 364 -44.46 11.08 47.73
CA VAL A 364 -43.05 11.51 47.84
C VAL A 364 -42.58 12.18 46.56
N LEU A 365 -42.91 11.62 45.39
CA LEU A 365 -42.53 12.21 44.11
C LEU A 365 -43.24 13.55 43.84
N SER A 366 -44.41 13.84 44.41
CA SER A 366 -45.05 15.16 44.28
C SER A 366 -44.34 16.24 45.11
N THR A 367 -43.65 15.86 46.19
CA THR A 367 -42.85 16.81 47.01
C THR A 367 -41.51 17.17 46.39
N ILE A 368 -41.00 16.38 45.45
CA ILE A 368 -39.73 16.62 44.76
C ILE A 368 -40.00 17.51 43.55
N GLN A 369 -39.36 18.68 43.49
CA GLN A 369 -39.44 19.55 42.31
C GLN A 369 -38.77 18.87 41.09
N PRO A 370 -39.34 18.97 39.87
CA PRO A 370 -38.69 18.49 38.67
C PRO A 370 -37.30 19.13 38.49
N GLY A 371 -36.25 18.32 38.35
CA GLY A 371 -34.85 18.75 38.32
C GLY A 371 -34.15 18.71 39.69
N GLY A 372 -34.88 18.46 40.79
CA GLY A 372 -34.34 18.29 42.14
C GLY A 372 -34.06 16.83 42.53
N GLU A 373 -34.21 15.88 41.60
CA GLU A 373 -34.06 14.45 41.87
C GLU A 373 -32.64 14.06 42.31
N ASP A 374 -31.61 14.75 41.80
CA ASP A 374 -30.21 14.52 42.19
C ASP A 374 -29.97 14.83 43.67
N GLU A 375 -30.47 15.98 44.14
CA GLU A 375 -30.31 16.41 45.53
C GLU A 375 -31.07 15.47 46.47
N PHE A 376 -32.33 15.15 46.12
CA PHE A 376 -33.14 14.18 46.85
C PHE A 376 -32.44 12.83 46.96
N LEU A 377 -31.94 12.27 45.86
CA LEU A 377 -31.27 10.97 45.87
C LEU A 377 -29.94 11.00 46.62
N SER A 378 -29.17 12.09 46.51
CA SER A 378 -27.92 12.26 47.26
C SER A 378 -28.13 12.25 48.78
N PHE A 379 -29.26 12.78 49.26
CA PHE A 379 -29.67 12.73 50.65
C PHE A 379 -30.25 11.36 51.01
N PHE A 380 -31.20 10.87 50.21
CA PHE A 380 -31.99 9.68 50.49
C PHE A 380 -31.17 8.38 50.52
N LEU A 381 -30.14 8.29 49.66
CA LEU A 381 -29.25 7.14 49.60
C LEU A 381 -28.24 7.10 50.76
N LYS A 382 -27.98 8.22 51.45
CA LYS A 382 -27.11 8.27 52.64
C LYS A 382 -27.79 7.75 53.91
N LEU A 383 -29.12 7.74 53.95
CA LEU A 383 -29.88 7.27 55.10
C LEU A 383 -29.73 5.75 55.29
N SER A 384 -29.92 5.24 56.51
CA SER A 384 -30.16 3.81 56.70
C SER A 384 -31.53 3.40 56.12
N PRO A 385 -31.79 2.11 55.83
CA PRO A 385 -33.08 1.68 55.29
C PRO A 385 -34.29 2.06 56.17
N THR A 386 -34.12 2.06 57.49
CA THR A 386 -35.16 2.42 58.47
C THR A 386 -35.37 3.94 58.54
N GLU A 387 -34.30 4.73 58.49
CA GLU A 387 -34.41 6.20 58.41
C GLU A 387 -35.04 6.64 57.08
N ALA A 388 -34.69 5.97 55.98
CA ALA A 388 -35.30 6.20 54.68
C ALA A 388 -36.80 5.88 54.69
N ALA A 389 -37.20 4.79 55.35
CA ALA A 389 -38.62 4.45 55.54
C ALA A 389 -39.38 5.55 56.30
N ASN A 390 -38.83 6.00 57.42
CA ASN A 390 -39.40 7.09 58.21
C ASN A 390 -39.46 8.41 57.43
N ALA A 391 -38.46 8.68 56.60
CA ALA A 391 -38.44 9.87 55.74
C ALA A 391 -39.53 9.80 54.66
N VAL A 392 -39.70 8.65 54.01
CA VAL A 392 -40.79 8.42 53.03
C VAL A 392 -42.15 8.61 53.66
N GLU A 393 -42.38 8.08 54.87
CA GLU A 393 -43.67 8.25 55.56
C GLU A 393 -43.94 9.72 55.93
N LYS A 394 -42.93 10.42 56.46
CA LYS A 394 -43.06 11.85 56.77
C LYS A 394 -43.39 12.68 55.53
N LEU A 395 -42.65 12.46 54.44
CA LEU A 395 -42.88 13.16 53.18
C LEU A 395 -44.25 12.83 52.57
N ALA A 396 -44.67 11.57 52.63
CA ALA A 396 -45.99 11.16 52.16
C ALA A 396 -47.12 11.83 52.97
N ASN A 397 -47.03 11.82 54.30
CA ASN A 397 -48.02 12.47 55.17
C ASN A 397 -48.06 13.99 54.96
N GLN A 398 -46.90 14.63 54.80
CA GLN A 398 -46.83 16.07 54.48
C GLN A 398 -47.48 16.41 53.15
N ALA A 399 -47.28 15.57 52.13
CA ALA A 399 -47.91 15.74 50.83
C ALA A 399 -49.44 15.56 50.91
N GLU A 400 -49.91 14.59 51.69
CA GLU A 400 -51.34 14.35 51.91
C GLU A 400 -52.00 15.54 52.61
N GLU A 401 -51.39 16.08 53.66
CA GLU A 401 -51.87 17.30 54.34
C GLU A 401 -51.93 18.51 53.39
N GLN A 402 -50.91 18.70 52.55
CA GLN A 402 -50.91 19.79 51.55
C GLN A 402 -52.02 19.64 50.50
N ILE A 403 -52.29 18.42 50.06
CA ILE A 403 -53.38 18.14 49.11
C ILE A 403 -54.74 18.42 49.76
N LEU A 404 -54.95 18.00 51.01
CA LEU A 404 -56.19 18.27 51.74
C LEU A 404 -56.43 19.77 51.94
N ILE A 405 -55.40 20.52 52.34
CA ILE A 405 -55.48 21.99 52.48
C ILE A 405 -55.81 22.65 51.14
N ALA A 406 -55.19 22.21 50.04
CA ALA A 406 -55.47 22.74 48.70
C ALA A 406 -56.89 22.39 48.22
N ALA A 407 -57.39 21.19 48.54
CA ALA A 407 -58.74 20.76 48.23
C ALA A 407 -59.79 21.56 49.02
N ASP A 408 -59.57 21.81 50.31
CA ASP A 408 -60.44 22.63 51.15
C ASP A 408 -60.46 24.09 50.66
N ALA A 409 -59.32 24.63 50.26
CA ALA A 409 -59.23 25.97 49.67
C ALA A 409 -59.99 26.09 48.34
N GLN A 410 -60.02 25.03 47.52
CA GLN A 410 -60.82 24.98 46.29
C GLN A 410 -62.31 24.75 46.54
N ALA A 411 -62.69 24.10 47.64
CA ALA A 411 -64.10 23.88 48.00
C ALA A 411 -64.75 25.14 48.61
N LEU A 412 -63.95 26.08 49.11
CA LEU A 412 -64.39 27.33 49.74
C LEU A 412 -64.35 28.56 48.79
N GLY A 413 -63.83 28.41 47.58
CA GLY A 413 -63.85 29.42 46.51
C GLY A 413 -64.81 29.03 45.39
#